data_AF-A0A534P8J4-F1
#
_entry.id   AF-A0A534P8J4-F1
#
_cell.length_a   1.000
_cell.length_b   1.000
_cell.length_c   1.000
_cell.angle_alpha   90.00
_cell.angle_beta   90.00
_cell.angle_gamma   90.00
#
_symmetry.space_group_name_H-M   'P 1'
#
loop_
_entity.id
_entity.type
_entity.pdbx_description
1 polymer ?
#
loop_
_entity_poly.entity_id
_entity_poly.type
_entity_poly.pdbx_seq_one_letter_code
_entity_poly.pdbx_strand_id
1 'polypeptide(L)'
;MVIELLLAAALHVDPDAGNNKFSATFDAPLGERIEAVSSAVNCDLTYDDKAGAVSGNCSVPLTSIMVDNEPTKTEHFQQWATNKKSEPKECRIEAKIDGLKVDPPALSATPSKISGEVPFTVCGRPRSDGKKEKLSGNAMMLPDGRIRVRA
;
A
#
# COMPACT_ATOMS: atom_id res chain seq x y z
N MET A 1 19.47 25.37 25.31
CA MET A 1 18.51 25.35 24.19
C MET A 1 18.76 24.09 23.41
N VAL A 2 18.04 23.01 23.71
CA VAL A 2 18.20 21.72 23.02
C VAL A 2 17.46 21.86 21.70
N ILE A 3 18.20 21.92 20.59
CA ILE A 3 17.61 21.78 19.26
C ILE A 3 17.26 20.30 19.15
N GLU A 4 16.01 19.94 19.42
CA GLU A 4 15.47 18.64 19.05
C GLU A 4 15.50 18.56 17.51
N LEU A 5 16.49 17.84 17.00
CA LEU A 5 16.58 17.47 15.60
C LEU A 5 15.45 16.47 15.35
N LEU A 6 14.27 16.95 14.98
CA LEU A 6 13.14 16.14 14.56
C LEU A 6 13.56 15.30 13.34
N LEU A 7 13.84 14.03 13.60
CA LEU A 7 14.26 13.05 12.61
C LEU A 7 13.03 12.64 11.82
N ALA A 8 12.91 13.13 10.59
CA ALA A 8 12.06 12.46 9.61
C ALA A 8 12.58 11.01 9.47
N ALA A 9 11.83 10.05 9.99
CA ALA A 9 12.21 8.65 9.93
C ALA A 9 11.83 8.10 8.56
N ALA A 10 12.83 7.68 7.78
CA ALA A 10 12.59 6.92 6.55
C ALA A 10 12.15 5.51 6.92
N LEU A 11 11.04 5.08 6.32
CA LEU A 11 10.35 3.83 6.58
C LEU A 11 10.37 3.00 5.30
N HIS A 12 11.11 1.90 5.32
CA HIS A 12 11.18 1.01 4.17
C HIS A 12 10.45 -0.30 4.47
N VAL A 13 9.53 -0.68 3.60
CA VAL A 13 8.81 -1.95 3.66
C VAL A 13 9.45 -2.90 2.66
N ASP A 14 10.19 -3.87 3.18
CA ASP A 14 10.85 -4.91 2.39
C ASP A 14 9.81 -5.91 1.81
N PRO A 15 9.69 -6.02 0.48
CA PRO A 15 8.75 -6.93 -0.17
C PRO A 15 9.09 -8.42 0.04
N ASP A 16 10.34 -8.76 0.35
CA ASP A 16 10.81 -10.15 0.50
C ASP A 16 10.65 -10.67 1.93
N ALA A 17 10.34 -9.79 2.89
CA ALA A 17 10.12 -10.17 4.29
C ALA A 17 8.83 -10.99 4.51
N GLY A 18 7.95 -11.09 3.50
CA GLY A 18 6.76 -11.96 3.48
C GLY A 18 5.68 -11.62 4.52
N ASN A 19 5.81 -10.47 5.20
CA ASN A 19 4.93 -10.04 6.29
C ASN A 19 3.98 -8.90 5.89
N ASN A 20 3.94 -8.56 4.60
CA ASN A 20 3.09 -7.54 3.99
C ASN A 20 2.04 -8.21 3.10
N LYS A 21 0.80 -7.70 3.12
CA LYS A 21 -0.29 -8.22 2.29
C LYS A 21 -0.99 -7.04 1.61
N PHE A 22 -1.04 -7.09 0.29
CA PHE A 22 -2.03 -6.38 -0.50
C PHE A 22 -3.27 -7.27 -0.63
N SER A 23 -4.45 -6.72 -0.37
CA SER A 23 -5.74 -7.35 -0.65
C SER A 23 -6.66 -6.30 -1.24
N ALA A 24 -7.20 -6.58 -2.42
CA ALA A 24 -8.23 -5.76 -3.04
C ALA A 24 -9.42 -6.63 -3.39
N THR A 25 -10.61 -6.12 -3.13
CA THR A 25 -11.86 -6.73 -3.57
C THR A 25 -12.42 -5.91 -4.72
N PHE A 26 -12.71 -6.58 -5.83
CA PHE A 26 -13.41 -5.99 -6.95
C PHE A 26 -14.81 -6.59 -7.06
N ASP A 27 -15.83 -5.73 -7.00
CA ASP A 27 -17.21 -6.14 -7.26
C ASP A 27 -17.45 -6.11 -8.77
N ALA A 28 -17.59 -7.27 -9.41
CA ALA A 28 -17.94 -7.36 -10.81
C ALA A 28 -19.43 -7.03 -11.01
N PRO A 29 -19.83 -6.46 -12.17
CA PRO A 29 -21.23 -6.12 -12.47
C PRO A 29 -22.22 -7.29 -12.39
N LEU A 30 -21.72 -8.53 -12.40
CA LEU A 30 -22.50 -9.77 -12.30
C LEU A 30 -22.60 -10.33 -10.87
N GLY A 31 -22.17 -9.58 -9.84
CA GLY A 31 -22.23 -9.99 -8.44
C GLY A 31 -21.11 -10.92 -7.98
N GLU A 32 -20.13 -11.20 -8.85
CA GLU A 32 -18.93 -11.95 -8.49
C GLU A 32 -17.94 -11.03 -7.78
N ARG A 33 -17.56 -11.43 -6.56
CA ARG A 33 -16.58 -10.72 -5.74
C ARG A 33 -15.22 -11.35 -5.99
N ILE A 34 -14.30 -10.59 -6.57
CA ILE A 34 -12.96 -11.06 -6.92
C ILE A 34 -11.97 -10.58 -5.85
N GLU A 35 -11.18 -11.48 -5.27
CA GLU A 35 -10.12 -11.17 -4.31
C GLU A 35 -8.75 -11.21 -5.00
N ALA A 36 -8.09 -10.06 -5.10
CA ALA A 36 -6.72 -9.94 -5.56
C ALA A 36 -5.78 -9.80 -4.37
N VAL A 37 -4.82 -10.73 -4.23
CA VAL A 37 -3.85 -10.72 -3.14
C VAL A 37 -2.42 -10.72 -3.64
N SER A 38 -1.53 -10.03 -2.95
CA SER A 38 -0.09 -10.13 -3.18
C SER A 38 0.69 -9.91 -1.89
N SER A 39 1.83 -10.58 -1.75
CA SER A 39 2.77 -10.33 -0.66
C SER A 39 3.95 -9.43 -1.05
N ALA A 40 4.15 -9.17 -2.35
CA ALA A 40 5.25 -8.35 -2.86
C ALA A 40 4.92 -6.85 -2.84
N VAL A 41 4.58 -6.34 -1.66
CA VAL A 41 4.30 -4.92 -1.45
C VAL A 41 5.61 -4.22 -1.07
N ASN A 42 6.00 -3.24 -1.87
CA ASN A 42 7.14 -2.37 -1.58
C ASN A 42 6.62 -0.98 -1.22
N CYS A 43 7.05 -0.40 -0.10
CA CYS A 43 6.72 0.97 0.25
C CYS A 43 7.94 1.73 0.75
N ASP A 44 8.09 2.96 0.25
CA ASP A 44 9.00 3.97 0.78
C ASP A 44 8.17 5.06 1.44
N LEU A 45 8.10 5.03 2.77
CA LEU A 45 7.33 5.94 3.58
C LEU A 45 8.25 6.83 4.42
N THR A 46 7.75 7.95 4.87
CA THR A 46 8.43 8.87 5.78
C THR A 46 7.42 9.34 6.81
N TYR A 47 7.79 9.27 8.08
CA TYR A 47 6.99 9.81 9.15
C TYR A 47 7.46 11.20 9.56
N ASP A 48 6.51 12.12 9.67
CA ASP A 48 6.69 13.45 10.24
C ASP A 48 6.11 13.47 11.65
N ASP A 49 7.00 13.44 12.65
CA ASP A 49 6.67 13.53 14.08
C ASP A 49 5.86 14.79 14.43
N LYS A 50 6.10 15.92 13.74
CA LYS A 50 5.42 17.19 14.03
C LYS A 50 3.99 17.17 13.53
N ALA A 51 3.79 16.59 12.36
CA ALA A 51 2.47 16.49 11.74
C ALA A 51 1.67 15.28 12.24
N GLY A 52 2.34 14.30 12.88
CA GLY A 52 1.72 13.03 13.26
C GLY A 52 1.23 12.25 12.04
N ALA A 53 1.97 12.32 10.93
CA ALA A 53 1.51 11.84 9.64
C ALA A 53 2.61 11.15 8.84
N VAL A 54 2.21 10.20 7.99
CA VAL A 54 3.08 9.48 7.07
C VAL A 54 2.81 9.94 5.63
N SER A 55 3.87 10.13 4.87
CA SER A 55 3.82 10.36 3.42
C SER A 55 4.79 9.41 2.71
N GLY A 56 4.55 9.11 1.44
CA GLY A 56 5.42 8.25 0.63
C GLY A 56 4.71 7.56 -0.51
N ASN A 57 5.27 6.46 -0.99
CA ASN A 57 4.68 5.64 -2.04
C ASN A 57 4.66 4.17 -1.64
N CYS A 58 3.69 3.44 -2.19
CA CYS A 58 3.64 2.00 -2.16
C CYS A 58 3.43 1.50 -3.58
N SER A 59 4.10 0.41 -3.95
CA SER A 59 3.92 -0.25 -5.24
C SER A 59 3.84 -1.77 -5.08
N VAL A 60 3.01 -2.39 -5.93
CA VAL A 60 2.86 -3.83 -6.06
C VAL A 60 3.02 -4.18 -7.54
N PRO A 61 3.99 -5.02 -7.93
CA PRO A 61 4.09 -5.51 -9.31
C PRO A 61 2.81 -6.24 -9.71
N LEU A 62 2.27 -5.96 -10.89
CA LEU A 62 1.04 -6.63 -11.35
C LEU A 62 1.22 -8.15 -11.45
N THR A 63 2.43 -8.60 -11.78
CA THR A 63 2.77 -10.03 -11.92
C THR A 63 2.83 -10.78 -10.59
N SER A 64 2.91 -10.09 -9.45
CA SER A 64 2.91 -10.74 -8.12
C SER A 64 1.51 -10.91 -7.54
N ILE A 65 0.47 -10.47 -8.24
CA ILE A 65 -0.92 -10.53 -7.79
C ILE A 65 -1.52 -11.88 -8.19
N MET A 66 -2.12 -12.55 -7.22
CA MET A 66 -2.93 -13.75 -7.40
C MET A 66 -4.39 -13.41 -7.20
N VAL A 67 -5.25 -13.83 -8.12
CA VAL A 67 -6.68 -13.55 -8.10
C VAL A 67 -7.45 -14.83 -7.80
N ASP A 68 -8.23 -14.84 -6.70
CA ASP A 68 -9.02 -15.99 -6.22
C ASP A 68 -8.22 -17.31 -6.10
N ASN A 69 -6.89 -17.23 -6.00
CA ASN A 69 -5.98 -18.39 -6.13
C ASN A 69 -6.17 -19.20 -7.43
N GLU A 70 -6.63 -18.53 -8.49
CA GLU A 70 -6.92 -19.14 -9.78
C GLU A 70 -6.03 -18.53 -10.88
N PRO A 71 -5.14 -19.31 -11.52
CA PRO A 71 -4.20 -18.81 -12.53
C PRO A 71 -4.88 -18.15 -13.73
N THR A 72 -6.00 -18.70 -14.20
CA THR A 72 -6.73 -18.18 -15.37
C THR A 72 -7.34 -16.82 -15.07
N LYS A 73 -8.00 -16.64 -13.92
CA LYS A 73 -8.51 -15.34 -13.46
C LYS A 73 -7.38 -14.34 -13.28
N THR A 74 -6.25 -14.80 -12.77
CA THR A 74 -5.04 -13.97 -12.61
C THR A 74 -4.56 -13.45 -13.96
N GLU A 75 -4.44 -14.31 -14.97
CA GLU A 75 -4.05 -13.89 -16.32
C GLU A 75 -5.05 -12.89 -16.92
N HIS A 76 -6.34 -13.16 -16.82
CA HIS A 76 -7.39 -12.24 -17.30
C HIS A 76 -7.34 -10.89 -16.61
N PHE A 77 -7.13 -10.87 -15.28
CA PHE A 77 -6.95 -9.65 -14.52
C PHE A 77 -5.74 -8.85 -15.02
N GLN A 78 -4.61 -9.51 -15.29
CA GLN A 78 -3.43 -8.84 -15.82
C GLN A 78 -3.71 -8.22 -17.20
N GLN A 79 -4.38 -8.93 -18.10
CA GLN A 79 -4.75 -8.41 -19.42
C GLN A 79 -5.72 -7.22 -19.33
N TRP A 80 -6.68 -7.28 -18.41
CA TRP A 80 -7.60 -6.17 -18.15
C TRP A 80 -6.87 -4.95 -17.55
N ALA A 81 -6.02 -5.19 -16.56
CA ALA A 81 -5.27 -4.16 -15.84
C ALA A 81 -4.30 -3.41 -16.75
N THR A 82 -3.73 -4.07 -17.76
CA THR A 82 -2.91 -3.40 -18.79
C THR A 82 -3.74 -2.84 -19.95
N ASN A 83 -5.03 -3.19 -20.03
CA ASN A 83 -5.89 -2.97 -21.21
C ASN A 83 -5.24 -3.47 -22.52
N LYS A 84 -4.36 -4.47 -22.42
CA LYS A 84 -3.51 -4.97 -23.52
C LYS A 84 -2.64 -3.89 -24.19
N LYS A 85 -2.38 -2.76 -23.50
CA LYS A 85 -1.57 -1.64 -24.00
C LYS A 85 -0.14 -1.62 -23.48
N SER A 86 0.16 -2.41 -22.45
CA SER A 86 1.47 -2.49 -21.82
C SER A 86 1.77 -3.92 -21.39
N GLU A 87 3.06 -4.24 -21.28
CA GLU A 87 3.51 -5.52 -20.72
C GLU A 87 3.14 -5.62 -19.23
N PRO A 88 2.56 -6.74 -18.76
CA PRO A 88 2.19 -6.90 -17.35
C PRO A 88 3.37 -6.75 -16.38
N LYS A 89 4.59 -7.13 -16.81
CA LYS A 89 5.81 -7.04 -16.00
C LYS A 89 6.22 -5.60 -15.67
N GLU A 90 5.95 -4.68 -16.58
CA GLU A 90 6.22 -3.24 -16.40
C GLU A 90 5.09 -2.54 -15.65
N CYS A 91 3.94 -3.21 -15.48
CA CYS A 91 2.82 -2.64 -14.76
C CYS A 91 3.00 -2.80 -13.25
N ARG A 92 2.78 -1.69 -12.55
CA ARG A 92 2.64 -1.66 -11.10
C ARG A 92 1.27 -1.10 -10.73
N ILE A 93 0.78 -1.59 -9.61
CA ILE A 93 -0.27 -0.96 -8.84
C ILE A 93 0.43 -0.04 -7.84
N GLU A 94 0.08 1.24 -7.84
CA GLU A 94 0.77 2.25 -7.02
C GLU A 94 -0.22 3.06 -6.20
N ALA A 95 0.16 3.33 -4.94
CA ALA A 95 -0.55 4.22 -4.04
C ALA A 95 0.39 5.35 -3.61
N LYS A 96 -0.04 6.59 -3.78
CA LYS A 96 0.69 7.76 -3.28
C LYS A 96 0.07 8.20 -1.98
N ILE A 97 0.84 8.09 -0.89
CA ILE A 97 0.42 8.43 0.46
C ILE A 97 0.91 9.84 0.74
N ASP A 98 0.00 10.72 1.17
CA ASP A 98 0.35 12.09 1.52
C ASP A 98 -0.46 12.54 2.74
N GLY A 99 0.23 12.75 3.86
CA GLY A 99 -0.37 13.26 5.09
C GLY A 99 -1.30 12.26 5.79
N LEU A 100 -1.03 10.96 5.69
CA LEU A 100 -1.83 9.91 6.31
C LEU A 100 -1.64 9.93 7.83
N LYS A 101 -2.71 10.22 8.57
CA LYS A 101 -2.64 10.39 10.03
C LYS A 101 -2.36 9.09 10.75
N VAL A 102 -1.53 9.19 11.79
CA VAL A 102 -1.23 8.10 12.72
C VAL A 102 -1.84 8.46 14.08
N ASP A 103 -2.70 7.59 14.59
CA ASP A 103 -3.34 7.82 15.89
C ASP A 103 -2.31 7.68 17.04
N PRO A 104 -2.37 8.53 18.09
CA PRO A 104 -1.51 8.37 19.27
C PRO A 104 -1.77 7.06 20.04
N PRO A 105 -0.75 6.43 20.67
CA PRO A 105 0.66 6.83 20.66
C PRO A 105 1.30 6.43 19.32
N ALA A 106 1.79 7.42 18.56
CA ALA A 106 2.30 7.18 17.22
C ALA A 106 3.66 6.50 17.27
N LEU A 107 3.83 5.45 16.45
CA LEU A 107 5.09 4.73 16.26
C LEU A 107 5.76 4.34 17.59
N SER A 108 4.96 3.80 18.51
CA SER A 108 5.46 3.21 19.75
C SER A 108 5.54 1.69 19.62
N ALA A 109 6.00 1.01 20.68
CA ALA A 109 5.89 -0.45 20.76
C ALA A 109 4.43 -0.94 20.74
N THR A 110 3.46 -0.06 21.04
CA THR A 110 2.03 -0.34 20.91
C THR A 110 1.56 -0.02 19.48
N PRO A 111 0.78 -0.90 18.84
CA PRO A 111 0.21 -0.62 17.53
C PRO A 111 -0.66 0.65 17.53
N SER A 112 -0.30 1.59 16.67
CA SER A 112 -1.06 2.80 16.33
C SER A 112 -1.93 2.54 15.11
N LYS A 113 -3.17 3.00 15.11
CA LYS A 113 -4.01 2.91 13.90
C LYS A 113 -3.54 3.94 12.88
N ILE A 114 -3.57 3.54 11.61
CA ILE A 114 -3.35 4.41 10.46
C ILE A 114 -4.62 4.36 9.63
N SER A 115 -5.13 5.52 9.19
CA SER A 115 -6.24 5.54 8.24
C SER A 115 -6.29 6.82 7.42
N GLY A 116 -6.79 6.71 6.19
CA GLY A 116 -7.02 7.85 5.32
C GLY A 116 -7.37 7.43 3.90
N GLU A 117 -7.34 8.41 3.00
CA GLU A 117 -7.72 8.23 1.60
C GLU A 117 -6.55 8.58 0.69
N VAL A 118 -6.16 7.63 -0.15
CA VAL A 118 -4.96 7.73 -0.98
C VAL A 118 -5.31 7.61 -2.47
N PRO A 119 -4.77 8.47 -3.34
CA PRO A 119 -4.86 8.25 -4.77
C PRO A 119 -4.14 6.95 -5.15
N PHE A 120 -4.75 6.22 -6.07
CA PHE A 120 -4.30 4.91 -6.52
C PHE A 120 -4.28 4.86 -8.05
N THR A 121 -3.24 4.23 -8.60
CA THR A 121 -3.06 4.06 -10.04
C THR A 121 -2.80 2.61 -10.39
N VAL A 122 -3.35 2.15 -11.51
CA VAL A 122 -3.11 0.81 -12.06
C VAL A 122 -2.43 0.96 -13.41
N CYS A 123 -1.18 0.48 -13.51
CA CYS A 123 -0.32 0.68 -14.68
C CYS A 123 -0.21 2.16 -15.08
N GLY A 124 0.02 3.05 -14.09
CA GLY A 124 0.08 4.50 -14.29
C GLY A 124 -1.25 5.18 -14.62
N ARG A 125 -2.36 4.44 -14.73
CA ARG A 125 -3.68 5.01 -14.99
C ARG A 125 -4.39 5.31 -13.66
N PRO A 126 -4.82 6.56 -13.42
CA PRO A 126 -5.65 6.86 -12.27
C PRO A 126 -7.01 6.20 -12.43
N ARG A 127 -7.73 6.08 -11.32
CA ARG A 127 -9.12 5.63 -11.35
C ARG A 127 -9.96 6.51 -12.28
N SER A 128 -10.84 5.88 -13.05
CA SER A 128 -11.74 6.57 -13.97
C SER A 128 -12.77 7.45 -13.28
N ASP A 129 -13.11 7.15 -12.02
CA ASP A 129 -14.04 7.92 -11.21
C ASP A 129 -13.37 9.04 -10.38
N GLY A 130 -12.04 9.18 -10.48
CA GLY A 130 -11.26 10.17 -9.73
C GLY A 130 -11.28 10.00 -8.21
N LYS A 131 -11.86 8.91 -7.69
CA LYS A 131 -11.96 8.67 -6.26
C LYS A 131 -10.62 8.22 -5.68
N LYS A 132 -10.48 8.40 -4.38
CA LYS A 132 -9.35 7.89 -3.59
C LYS A 132 -9.75 6.58 -2.92
N GLU A 133 -8.77 5.71 -2.71
CA GLU A 133 -8.96 4.47 -1.98
C GLU A 133 -8.84 4.69 -0.49
N LYS A 134 -9.73 4.07 0.28
CA LYS A 134 -9.60 4.04 1.73
C LYS A 134 -8.50 3.07 2.11
N LEU A 135 -7.49 3.59 2.80
CA LEU A 135 -6.42 2.83 3.38
C LEU A 135 -6.60 2.82 4.89
N SER A 136 -6.51 1.64 5.50
CA SER A 136 -6.52 1.47 6.95
C SER A 136 -5.53 0.40 7.34
N GLY A 137 -4.87 0.57 8.47
CA GLY A 137 -3.95 -0.40 9.01
C GLY A 137 -3.51 -0.05 10.40
N ASN A 138 -2.47 -0.73 10.86
CA ASN A 138 -1.80 -0.47 12.13
C ASN A 138 -0.29 -0.37 11.89
N ALA A 139 0.39 0.57 12.55
CA ALA A 139 1.84 0.61 12.60
C ALA A 139 2.34 0.44 14.03
N MET A 140 3.46 -0.26 14.22
CA MET A 140 4.19 -0.27 15.48
C MET A 140 5.68 -0.10 15.21
N MET A 141 6.39 0.53 16.13
CA MET A 141 7.84 0.56 16.15
C MET A 141 8.36 -0.72 16.81
N LEU A 142 9.27 -1.39 16.13
CA LEU A 142 9.98 -2.57 16.61
C LEU A 142 11.17 -2.14 17.50
N PRO A 143 11.66 -3.02 18.37
CA PRO A 143 12.77 -2.70 19.28
C PRO A 143 14.09 -2.32 18.58
N ASP A 144 14.25 -2.71 17.31
CA ASP A 144 15.42 -2.38 16.48
C ASP A 144 15.26 -1.06 15.70
N GLY A 145 14.22 -0.28 16.00
CA GLY A 145 13.92 1.00 15.35
C GLY A 145 13.21 0.87 14.00
N ARG A 146 12.99 -0.35 13.48
CA ARG A 146 12.19 -0.57 12.27
C ARG A 146 10.71 -0.40 12.57
N ILE A 147 9.90 -0.12 11.56
CA ILE A 147 8.45 0.03 11.72
C ILE A 147 7.75 -1.07 10.97
N ARG A 148 6.82 -1.73 11.67
CA ARG A 148 5.96 -2.74 11.10
C ARG A 148 4.60 -2.14 10.83
N VAL A 149 4.22 -2.06 9.56
CA VAL A 149 2.86 -1.71 9.13
C VAL A 149 2.09 -2.98 8.79
N ARG A 150 0.83 -3.07 9.22
CA ARG A 150 -0.15 -4.10 8.84
C ARG A 150 -1.42 -3.41 8.37
N ALA A 151 -1.67 -3.40 7.07
CA ALA A 151 -2.92 -2.93 6.46
C ALA A 151 -3.77 -4.13 6.02
#